data_AF-A0A954QLX3-F1
#
_entry.id   AF-A0A954QLX3-F1
#
_cell.length_a   1.000
_cell.length_b   1.000
_cell.length_c   1.000
_cell.angle_alpha   90.00
_cell.angle_beta   90.00
_cell.angle_gamma   90.00
#
_symmetry.space_group_name_H-M   'P 1'
#
loop_
_entity.id
_entity.type
_entity.pdbx_description
1 polymer ?
#
loop_
_entity_poly.entity_id
_entity_poly.type
_entity_poly.pdbx_seq_one_letter_code
_entity_poly.pdbx_strand_id
1 'polypeptide(L)'
;LHLQSPVVTTWNQPFVLRTESPVATVAGGHVMVPAARKLRRPNAETLQALAALRADEPTTRAAAAVYFAALPLAQASQLVRLAGVDEPDAVLQQLISSKQLVALSPSGQRQLLVPAALLDDYADRVAAVLSKWHDQSPLKSRFDRSKLIHEFAYLGDPLILQTVLQRMERSKRVRLSDRYVGLADRGPQLSKNEQQLFDQIVELYQSARFQPPTVKECEQQLAAKNPKVVKSLISLAASDGILIEFGDQMYLHADRERELRQIMQQRLAVTEGLTVSEIREALETSRKFAVPLCEYLDRIGFTQRLGDMRRLSHSFVDKEVEATAAAGPNPRHE
;
A
#
# COMPACT_ATOMS: atom_id res chain seq x y z
N LEU A 1 -26.31 -17.64 -10.86
CA LEU A 1 -26.27 -18.11 -12.27
C LEU A 1 -25.01 -17.55 -12.91
N HIS A 2 -24.30 -18.35 -13.71
CA HIS A 2 -23.23 -17.84 -14.58
C HIS A 2 -23.81 -17.69 -15.98
N LEU A 3 -23.72 -16.50 -16.54
CA LEU A 3 -24.34 -16.15 -17.82
C LEU A 3 -23.25 -15.96 -18.88
N GLN A 4 -23.54 -16.30 -20.14
CA GLN A 4 -22.61 -16.14 -21.25
C GLN A 4 -22.36 -14.67 -21.60
N SER A 5 -23.37 -13.82 -21.43
CA SER A 5 -23.29 -12.38 -21.64
C SER A 5 -23.79 -11.61 -20.41
N PRO A 6 -23.32 -10.36 -20.21
CA PRO A 6 -23.87 -9.49 -19.17
C PRO A 6 -25.37 -9.25 -19.37
N VAL A 7 -26.11 -9.19 -18.26
CA VAL A 7 -27.53 -8.81 -18.24
C VAL A 7 -27.79 -7.80 -17.14
N VAL A 8 -28.83 -6.99 -17.31
CA VAL A 8 -29.29 -6.06 -16.28
C VAL A 8 -30.48 -6.69 -15.57
N THR A 9 -30.41 -6.75 -14.24
CA THR A 9 -31.48 -7.31 -13.40
C THR A 9 -31.53 -6.57 -12.07
N THR A 10 -32.68 -6.67 -11.39
CA THR A 10 -32.90 -6.14 -10.04
C THR A 10 -33.18 -7.25 -9.04
N TRP A 11 -33.18 -6.90 -7.76
CA TRP A 11 -33.72 -7.75 -6.71
C TRP A 11 -35.15 -8.20 -7.03
N ASN A 12 -35.44 -9.45 -6.67
CA ASN A 12 -36.72 -10.14 -6.84
C ASN A 12 -37.25 -10.19 -8.27
N GLN A 13 -36.41 -9.97 -9.28
CA GLN A 13 -36.82 -10.14 -10.67
C GLN A 13 -37.04 -11.63 -10.97
N PRO A 14 -38.21 -12.04 -11.48
CA PRO A 14 -38.47 -13.43 -11.82
C PRO A 14 -37.68 -13.83 -13.07
N PHE A 15 -37.21 -15.07 -13.09
CA PHE A 15 -36.58 -15.68 -14.25
C PHE A 15 -37.06 -17.12 -14.44
N VAL A 16 -36.89 -17.63 -15.66
CA VAL A 16 -37.19 -19.02 -16.04
C VAL A 16 -35.91 -19.64 -16.62
N LEU A 17 -35.58 -20.85 -16.20
CA LEU A 17 -34.52 -21.67 -16.78
C LEU A 17 -35.13 -22.65 -17.78
N ARG A 18 -34.61 -22.65 -19.00
CA ARG A 18 -35.08 -23.51 -20.09
C ARG A 18 -33.90 -24.28 -20.68
N THR A 19 -34.13 -25.49 -21.18
CA THR A 19 -33.17 -26.21 -22.02
C THR A 19 -33.08 -25.54 -23.38
N GLU A 20 -31.87 -25.52 -23.98
CA GLU A 20 -31.66 -24.91 -25.30
C GLU A 20 -32.29 -25.74 -26.42
N SER A 21 -32.20 -27.07 -26.36
CA SER A 21 -32.86 -27.97 -27.29
C SER A 21 -33.04 -29.38 -26.69
N PRO A 22 -34.25 -29.97 -26.72
CA PRO A 22 -35.52 -29.33 -27.07
C PRO A 22 -35.87 -28.24 -26.05
N VAL A 23 -36.62 -27.22 -26.47
CA VAL A 23 -36.99 -26.10 -25.58
C VAL A 23 -38.02 -26.57 -24.57
N ALA A 24 -37.61 -26.74 -23.31
CA ALA A 24 -38.48 -27.12 -22.20
C ALA A 24 -38.17 -26.26 -20.97
N THR A 25 -39.19 -25.92 -20.17
CA THR A 25 -39.00 -25.22 -18.90
C THR A 25 -38.50 -26.21 -17.84
N VAL A 26 -37.34 -25.90 -17.26
CA VAL A 26 -36.70 -26.73 -16.23
C VAL A 26 -37.06 -26.24 -14.85
N ALA A 27 -37.01 -24.92 -14.65
CA ALA A 27 -37.24 -24.30 -13.35
C ALA A 27 -37.62 -22.82 -13.49
N GLY A 28 -38.19 -22.25 -12.43
CA GLY A 28 -38.33 -20.81 -12.24
C GLY A 28 -37.54 -20.35 -11.01
N GLY A 29 -37.32 -19.05 -10.89
CA GLY A 29 -36.67 -18.47 -9.71
C GLY A 29 -36.75 -16.96 -9.67
N HIS A 30 -36.20 -16.38 -8.61
CA HIS A 30 -36.10 -14.95 -8.41
C HIS A 30 -34.65 -14.54 -8.17
N VAL A 31 -34.25 -13.40 -8.72
CA VAL A 31 -32.90 -12.87 -8.53
C VAL A 31 -32.77 -12.29 -7.13
N MET A 32 -31.95 -12.93 -6.29
CA MET A 32 -31.68 -12.43 -4.92
C MET A 32 -30.63 -11.32 -4.90
N VAL A 33 -29.58 -11.44 -5.70
CA VAL A 33 -28.50 -10.44 -5.81
C VAL A 33 -28.01 -10.40 -7.27
N PRO A 34 -28.24 -9.28 -8.00
CA PRO A 34 -27.89 -9.15 -9.42
C PRO A 34 -26.42 -9.40 -9.78
N ALA A 35 -25.49 -8.99 -8.92
CA ALA A 35 -24.05 -9.02 -9.19
C ALA A 35 -23.28 -9.66 -8.02
N ALA A 36 -23.65 -10.89 -7.65
CA ALA A 36 -22.99 -11.58 -6.54
C ALA A 36 -21.60 -12.08 -6.91
N ARG A 37 -20.63 -11.94 -5.99
CA ARG A 37 -19.33 -12.59 -6.12
C ARG A 37 -19.46 -14.11 -6.00
N LYS A 38 -18.56 -14.83 -6.66
CA LYS A 38 -18.46 -16.29 -6.49
C LYS A 38 -18.05 -16.62 -5.05
N LEU A 39 -18.87 -17.41 -4.37
CA LEU A 39 -18.53 -17.97 -3.06
C LEU A 39 -17.53 -19.11 -3.25
N ARG A 40 -16.31 -18.96 -2.73
CA ARG A 40 -15.27 -20.00 -2.83
C ARG A 40 -15.34 -21.02 -1.69
N ARG A 41 -15.62 -20.56 -0.46
CA ARG A 41 -15.70 -21.39 0.75
C ARG A 41 -16.76 -20.79 1.68
N PRO A 42 -18.02 -21.27 1.67
CA PRO A 42 -19.05 -20.75 2.56
C PRO A 42 -18.71 -21.12 4.01
N ASN A 43 -18.71 -20.13 4.89
CA ASN A 43 -18.62 -20.30 6.35
C ASN A 43 -20.00 -20.06 7.01
N ALA A 44 -20.08 -20.19 8.32
CA ALA A 44 -21.33 -19.98 9.07
C ALA A 44 -21.94 -18.59 8.81
N GLU A 45 -21.11 -17.54 8.77
CA GLU A 45 -21.54 -16.17 8.45
C GLU A 45 -22.11 -16.06 7.03
N THR A 46 -21.49 -16.72 6.05
CA THR A 46 -21.98 -16.76 4.67
C THR A 46 -23.37 -17.38 4.61
N LEU A 47 -23.61 -18.46 5.36
CA LEU A 47 -24.91 -19.15 5.39
C LEU A 47 -25.97 -18.29 6.10
N GLN A 48 -25.61 -17.60 7.18
CA GLN A 48 -26.50 -16.64 7.84
C GLN A 48 -26.86 -15.47 6.91
N ALA A 49 -25.88 -14.89 6.24
CA ALA A 49 -26.11 -13.84 5.25
C ALA A 49 -27.00 -14.34 4.09
N LEU A 50 -26.81 -15.59 3.65
CA LEU A 50 -27.63 -16.18 2.58
C LEU A 50 -29.10 -16.30 3.00
N ALA A 51 -29.37 -16.70 4.24
CA ALA A 51 -30.73 -16.71 4.79
C ALA A 51 -31.31 -15.29 4.88
N ALA A 52 -30.50 -14.32 5.31
CA ALA A 52 -30.88 -12.92 5.43
C ALA A 52 -31.26 -12.25 4.10
N LEU A 53 -30.82 -12.75 2.95
CA LEU A 53 -31.28 -12.25 1.64
C LEU A 53 -32.80 -12.35 1.44
N ARG A 54 -33.47 -13.25 2.16
CA ARG A 54 -34.93 -13.44 2.13
C ARG A 54 -35.64 -12.78 3.32
N ALA A 55 -34.94 -12.04 4.17
CA ALA A 55 -35.56 -11.38 5.31
C ALA A 55 -36.59 -10.35 4.84
N ASP A 56 -37.71 -10.25 5.55
CA ASP A 56 -38.74 -9.24 5.29
C ASP A 56 -38.23 -7.84 5.63
N GLU A 57 -37.41 -7.74 6.69
CA GLU A 57 -36.77 -6.49 7.11
C GLU A 57 -35.78 -5.98 6.04
N PRO A 58 -36.03 -4.78 5.45
CA PRO A 58 -35.21 -4.24 4.36
C PRO A 58 -33.74 -4.06 4.73
N THR A 59 -33.44 -3.66 5.96
CA THR A 59 -32.06 -3.41 6.42
C THR A 59 -31.26 -4.69 6.53
N THR A 60 -31.83 -5.74 7.12
CA THR A 60 -31.22 -7.08 7.18
C THR A 60 -30.97 -7.64 5.77
N ARG A 61 -31.93 -7.48 4.87
CA ARG A 61 -31.81 -7.89 3.47
C ARG A 61 -30.75 -7.10 2.70
N ALA A 62 -30.70 -5.78 2.89
CA ALA A 62 -29.71 -4.90 2.27
C ALA A 62 -28.29 -5.22 2.75
N ALA A 63 -28.09 -5.46 4.04
CA ALA A 63 -26.82 -5.89 4.60
C ALA A 63 -26.30 -7.17 3.93
N ALA A 64 -27.18 -8.16 3.77
CA ALA A 64 -26.86 -9.39 3.07
C ALA A 64 -26.56 -9.17 1.58
N ALA A 65 -27.38 -8.38 0.88
CA ALA A 65 -27.17 -8.09 -0.54
C ALA A 65 -25.83 -7.39 -0.79
N VAL A 66 -25.45 -6.45 0.06
CA VAL A 66 -24.17 -5.74 0.02
C VAL A 66 -22.99 -6.68 0.29
N TYR A 67 -23.13 -7.61 1.24
CA TYR A 67 -22.13 -8.65 1.52
C TYR A 67 -21.84 -9.52 0.28
N PHE A 68 -22.88 -9.98 -0.42
CA PHE A 68 -22.72 -10.83 -1.60
C PHE A 68 -22.33 -10.06 -2.85
N ALA A 69 -22.81 -8.83 -3.02
CA ALA A 69 -22.40 -7.97 -4.13
C ALA A 69 -20.90 -7.69 -4.07
N ALA A 70 -20.36 -7.48 -2.86
CA ALA A 70 -18.93 -7.27 -2.61
C ALA A 70 -18.31 -6.16 -3.48
N LEU A 71 -19.09 -5.10 -3.71
CA LEU A 71 -18.71 -3.93 -4.47
C LEU A 71 -18.95 -2.68 -3.62
N PRO A 72 -18.10 -1.64 -3.75
CA PRO A 72 -18.40 -0.34 -3.17
C PRO A 72 -19.71 0.24 -3.73
N LEU A 73 -20.46 0.93 -2.88
CA LEU A 73 -21.60 1.75 -3.27
C LEU A 73 -21.16 3.21 -3.39
N ALA A 74 -21.61 3.87 -4.45
CA ALA A 74 -21.47 5.30 -4.65
C ALA A 74 -22.73 6.07 -4.24
N GLN A 75 -23.91 5.43 -4.25
CA GLN A 75 -25.20 6.06 -3.96
C GLN A 75 -26.15 5.10 -3.23
N ALA A 76 -27.02 5.65 -2.39
CA ALA A 76 -28.06 4.90 -1.69
C ALA A 76 -29.03 4.19 -2.65
N SER A 77 -29.32 4.80 -3.81
CA SER A 77 -30.19 4.25 -4.87
C SER A 77 -29.78 2.85 -5.35
N GLN A 78 -28.52 2.46 -5.17
CA GLN A 78 -28.05 1.11 -5.48
C GLN A 78 -28.68 0.04 -4.56
N LEU A 79 -29.08 0.40 -3.34
CA LEU A 79 -29.79 -0.50 -2.42
C LEU A 79 -31.19 -0.85 -2.91
N VAL A 80 -31.85 0.06 -3.65
CA VAL A 80 -33.14 -0.22 -4.32
C VAL A 80 -32.96 -1.38 -5.28
N ARG A 81 -31.94 -1.32 -6.14
CA ARG A 81 -31.64 -2.38 -7.11
C ARG A 81 -31.18 -3.67 -6.47
N LEU A 82 -30.36 -3.59 -5.41
CA LEU A 82 -29.72 -4.76 -4.78
C LEU A 82 -30.65 -5.52 -3.83
N ALA A 83 -31.57 -4.83 -3.17
CA ALA A 83 -32.37 -5.40 -2.09
C ALA A 83 -33.84 -4.97 -2.07
N GLY A 84 -34.32 -4.19 -3.05
CA GLY A 84 -35.71 -3.73 -3.07
C GLY A 84 -36.06 -2.92 -1.84
N VAL A 85 -35.24 -1.90 -1.55
CA VAL A 85 -35.42 -1.00 -0.42
C VAL A 85 -36.17 0.24 -0.90
N ASP A 86 -37.28 0.58 -0.24
CA ASP A 86 -38.09 1.76 -0.57
C ASP A 86 -37.48 3.08 -0.05
N GLU A 87 -36.87 3.03 1.14
CA GLU A 87 -36.19 4.17 1.79
C GLU A 87 -34.67 3.97 1.83
N PRO A 88 -33.98 4.10 0.67
CA PRO A 88 -32.57 3.72 0.56
C PRO A 88 -31.65 4.54 1.47
N ASP A 89 -31.93 5.82 1.68
CA ASP A 89 -31.12 6.69 2.54
C ASP A 89 -31.22 6.31 4.02
N ALA A 90 -32.43 5.99 4.51
CA ALA A 90 -32.64 5.56 5.89
C ALA A 90 -31.92 4.23 6.17
N VAL A 91 -32.07 3.25 5.27
CA VAL A 91 -31.36 1.96 5.37
C VAL A 91 -29.86 2.15 5.27
N LEU A 92 -29.37 3.00 4.36
CA LEU A 92 -27.95 3.29 4.25
C LEU A 92 -27.37 3.83 5.58
N GLN A 93 -28.05 4.78 6.22
CA GLN A 93 -27.60 5.31 7.51
C GLN A 93 -27.59 4.24 8.61
N GLN A 94 -28.58 3.34 8.62
CA GLN A 94 -28.60 2.20 9.54
C GLN A 94 -27.43 1.22 9.28
N LEU A 95 -27.09 0.95 8.02
CA LEU A 95 -25.95 0.08 7.68
C LEU A 95 -24.60 0.72 8.07
N ILE A 96 -24.48 2.04 7.99
CA ILE A 96 -23.29 2.77 8.45
C ILE A 96 -23.21 2.75 9.99
N SER A 97 -24.32 3.02 10.69
CA SER A 97 -24.35 3.05 12.15
C SER A 97 -24.10 1.66 12.77
N SER A 98 -24.58 0.60 12.10
CA SER A 98 -24.31 -0.80 12.47
C SER A 98 -22.93 -1.31 12.05
N LYS A 99 -22.10 -0.46 11.40
CA LYS A 99 -20.76 -0.76 10.89
C LYS A 99 -20.71 -1.84 9.81
N GLN A 100 -21.82 -2.17 9.16
CA GLN A 100 -21.86 -3.08 8.02
C GLN A 100 -21.36 -2.40 6.74
N LEU A 101 -21.58 -1.09 6.62
CA LEU A 101 -20.97 -0.22 5.61
C LEU A 101 -20.01 0.78 6.25
N VAL A 102 -18.96 1.10 5.52
CA VAL A 102 -17.90 2.01 5.95
C VAL A 102 -17.82 3.14 4.95
N ALA A 103 -18.13 4.35 5.42
CA ALA A 103 -18.03 5.56 4.64
C ALA A 103 -16.57 6.01 4.54
N LEU A 104 -16.06 6.08 3.33
CA LEU A 104 -14.73 6.58 3.00
C LEU A 104 -14.89 7.92 2.27
N SER A 105 -14.40 9.00 2.86
CA SER A 105 -14.51 10.36 2.32
C SER A 105 -13.13 10.99 2.23
N PRO A 106 -12.49 11.04 1.05
CA PRO A 106 -11.16 11.60 0.92
C PRO A 106 -11.13 13.13 1.08
N SER A 107 -12.19 13.85 0.70
CA SER A 107 -12.23 15.33 0.74
C SER A 107 -13.66 15.91 0.74
N GLY A 108 -14.65 15.18 1.27
CA GLY A 108 -16.03 15.67 1.41
C GLY A 108 -16.90 15.74 0.14
N GLN A 109 -16.33 15.58 -1.06
CA GLN A 109 -17.09 15.70 -2.33
C GLN A 109 -17.59 14.36 -2.90
N ARG A 110 -16.94 13.23 -2.55
CA ARG A 110 -17.36 11.89 -2.98
C ARG A 110 -17.25 10.92 -1.81
N GLN A 111 -18.37 10.34 -1.41
CA GLN A 111 -18.43 9.33 -0.38
C GLN A 111 -18.43 7.95 -1.05
N LEU A 112 -17.41 7.15 -0.75
CA LEU A 112 -17.35 5.76 -1.17
C LEU A 112 -17.78 4.87 0.00
N LEU A 113 -18.81 4.06 -0.20
CA LEU A 113 -19.36 3.20 0.85
C LEU A 113 -18.89 1.79 0.61
N VAL A 114 -18.06 1.25 1.49
CA VAL A 114 -17.44 -0.05 1.31
C VAL A 114 -18.03 -1.04 2.31
N PRO A 115 -18.45 -2.25 1.88
CA PRO A 115 -18.85 -3.32 2.80
C PRO A 115 -17.72 -3.64 3.78
N ALA A 116 -18.02 -3.75 5.08
CA ALA A 116 -17.02 -4.10 6.08
C ALA A 116 -16.35 -5.45 5.79
N ALA A 117 -17.15 -6.46 5.42
CA ALA A 117 -16.65 -7.78 5.04
C ALA A 117 -15.74 -7.76 3.79
N LEU A 118 -15.91 -6.78 2.89
CA LEU A 118 -15.02 -6.61 1.75
C LEU A 118 -13.65 -6.08 2.18
N LEU A 119 -13.62 -5.15 3.13
CA LEU A 119 -12.38 -4.66 3.73
C LEU A 119 -11.65 -5.79 4.49
N ASP A 120 -12.38 -6.68 5.15
CA ASP A 120 -11.80 -7.82 5.85
C ASP A 120 -11.19 -8.85 4.87
N ASP A 121 -11.89 -9.15 3.76
CA ASP A 121 -11.32 -9.99 2.67
C ASP A 121 -10.04 -9.36 2.08
N TYR A 122 -10.02 -8.03 1.91
CA TYR A 122 -8.81 -7.34 1.48
C TYR A 122 -7.70 -7.38 2.54
N ALA A 123 -8.03 -7.26 3.82
CA ALA A 123 -7.05 -7.39 4.91
C ALA A 123 -6.39 -8.77 4.90
N ASP A 124 -7.15 -9.84 4.65
CA ASP A 124 -6.62 -11.19 4.58
C ASP A 124 -5.74 -11.41 3.35
N ARG A 125 -6.09 -10.81 2.21
CA ARG A 125 -5.23 -10.82 1.01
C ARG A 125 -3.94 -10.04 1.24
N VAL A 126 -4.01 -8.86 1.86
CA VAL A 126 -2.82 -8.08 2.24
C VAL A 126 -1.93 -8.90 3.16
N ALA A 127 -2.49 -9.55 4.18
CA ALA A 127 -1.74 -10.41 5.08
C ALA A 127 -1.06 -11.58 4.34
N ALA A 128 -1.76 -12.23 3.40
CA ALA A 128 -1.19 -13.31 2.61
C ALA A 128 -0.02 -12.84 1.72
N VAL A 129 -0.14 -11.67 1.08
CA VAL A 129 0.93 -11.06 0.28
C VAL A 129 2.14 -10.72 1.16
N LEU A 130 1.92 -10.07 2.30
CA LEU A 130 2.99 -9.74 3.23
C LEU A 130 3.66 -10.99 3.82
N SER A 131 2.90 -12.05 4.10
CA SER A 131 3.46 -13.34 4.54
C SER A 131 4.42 -13.90 3.49
N LYS A 132 4.01 -13.91 2.22
CA LYS A 132 4.86 -14.37 1.12
C LYS A 132 6.15 -13.56 1.01
N TRP A 133 6.09 -12.24 1.21
CA TRP A 133 7.29 -11.39 1.19
C TRP A 133 8.21 -11.67 2.38
N HIS A 134 7.64 -11.90 3.56
CA HIS A 134 8.39 -12.32 4.76
C HIS A 134 9.07 -13.67 4.55
N ASP A 135 8.38 -14.65 3.97
CA ASP A 135 8.95 -15.98 3.69
C ASP A 135 10.14 -15.89 2.70
N GLN A 136 10.10 -14.93 1.76
CA GLN A 136 11.19 -14.66 0.82
C GLN A 136 12.33 -13.83 1.42
N SER A 137 12.11 -13.14 2.54
CA SER A 137 13.10 -12.28 3.18
C SER A 137 12.91 -12.28 4.70
N PRO A 138 13.23 -13.39 5.40
CA PRO A 138 12.90 -13.55 6.82
C PRO A 138 13.54 -12.54 7.77
N LEU A 139 14.65 -11.92 7.35
CA LEU A 139 15.36 -10.90 8.11
C LEU A 139 14.72 -9.51 7.99
N LYS A 140 13.87 -9.27 6.97
CA LYS A 140 13.17 -8.00 6.81
C LYS A 140 11.96 -7.96 7.73
N SER A 141 11.83 -6.91 8.51
CA SER A 141 10.67 -6.69 9.38
C SER A 141 9.54 -5.92 8.67
N ARG A 142 9.89 -5.17 7.61
CA ARG A 142 8.96 -4.32 6.87
C ARG A 142 9.36 -4.20 5.39
N PHE A 143 8.40 -3.80 4.57
CA PHE A 143 8.54 -3.66 3.12
C PHE A 143 8.06 -2.28 2.65
N ASP A 144 8.55 -1.81 1.51
CA ASP A 144 8.11 -0.55 0.92
C ASP A 144 6.60 -0.60 0.64
N ARG A 145 5.88 0.37 1.20
CA ARG A 145 4.42 0.48 1.08
C ARG A 145 3.99 0.73 -0.37
N SER A 146 4.81 1.38 -1.18
CA SER A 146 4.53 1.67 -2.59
C SER A 146 4.41 0.39 -3.41
N LYS A 147 5.22 -0.63 -3.08
CA LYS A 147 5.12 -1.96 -3.69
C LYS A 147 3.76 -2.60 -3.41
N LEU A 148 3.26 -2.43 -2.18
CA LEU A 148 1.94 -2.95 -1.80
C LEU A 148 0.81 -2.16 -2.50
N ILE A 149 0.94 -0.84 -2.60
CA ILE A 149 0.00 0.00 -3.36
C ILE A 149 -0.09 -0.47 -4.82
N HIS A 150 1.05 -0.74 -5.45
CA HIS A 150 1.10 -1.23 -6.82
C HIS A 150 0.45 -2.63 -6.97
N GLU A 151 0.75 -3.57 -6.07
CA GLU A 151 0.14 -4.91 -6.07
C GLU A 151 -1.40 -4.87 -5.96
N PHE A 152 -1.92 -3.88 -5.24
CA PHE A 152 -3.35 -3.68 -5.00
C PHE A 152 -3.97 -2.57 -5.87
N ALA A 153 -3.31 -2.14 -6.96
CA ALA A 153 -3.81 -1.10 -7.85
C ALA A 153 -5.17 -1.44 -8.48
N TYR A 154 -5.49 -2.73 -8.62
CA TYR A 154 -6.78 -3.22 -9.13
C TYR A 154 -7.99 -2.81 -8.27
N LEU A 155 -7.78 -2.36 -7.02
CA LEU A 155 -8.84 -1.84 -6.16
C LEU A 155 -9.42 -0.51 -6.67
N GLY A 156 -8.71 0.18 -7.56
CA GLY A 156 -9.12 1.44 -8.17
C GLY A 156 -8.93 2.65 -7.25
N ASP A 157 -9.63 2.69 -6.11
CA ASP A 157 -9.54 3.80 -5.16
C ASP A 157 -8.48 3.53 -4.05
N PRO A 158 -7.39 4.33 -3.96
CA PRO A 158 -6.34 4.16 -2.96
C PRO A 158 -6.86 4.21 -1.51
N LEU A 159 -7.99 4.89 -1.28
CA LEU A 159 -8.58 5.03 0.04
C LEU A 159 -9.05 3.69 0.60
N ILE A 160 -9.42 2.74 -0.26
CA ILE A 160 -9.79 1.37 0.15
C ILE A 160 -8.59 0.71 0.81
N LEU A 161 -7.45 0.65 0.12
CA LEU A 161 -6.23 0.02 0.65
C LEU A 161 -5.73 0.75 1.90
N GLN A 162 -5.75 2.08 1.89
CA GLN A 162 -5.37 2.87 3.06
C GLN A 162 -6.25 2.52 4.27
N THR A 163 -7.57 2.41 4.08
CA THR A 163 -8.51 2.04 5.15
C THR A 163 -8.25 0.63 5.66
N VAL A 164 -7.98 -0.32 4.75
CA VAL A 164 -7.59 -1.70 5.10
C VAL A 164 -6.34 -1.69 5.99
N LEU A 165 -5.29 -0.98 5.57
CA LEU A 165 -4.03 -0.90 6.32
C LEU A 165 -4.23 -0.26 7.70
N GLN A 166 -4.98 0.84 7.79
CA GLN A 166 -5.29 1.48 9.06
C GLN A 166 -6.10 0.57 10.00
N ARG A 167 -7.04 -0.22 9.46
CA ARG A 167 -7.78 -1.23 10.25
C ARG A 167 -6.87 -2.34 10.75
N MET A 168 -5.97 -2.82 9.90
CA MET A 168 -4.98 -3.84 10.27
C MET A 168 -4.01 -3.31 11.32
N GLU A 169 -3.60 -2.04 11.25
CA GLU A 169 -2.74 -1.39 12.24
C GLU A 169 -3.46 -1.25 13.59
N ARG A 170 -4.70 -0.75 13.60
CA ARG A 170 -5.52 -0.64 14.83
C ARG A 170 -5.75 -1.98 15.52
N SER A 171 -5.86 -3.06 14.74
CA SER A 171 -5.97 -4.44 15.23
C SER A 171 -4.60 -5.09 15.51
N LYS A 172 -3.49 -4.35 15.40
CA LYS A 172 -2.11 -4.80 15.61
C LYS A 172 -1.69 -5.98 14.73
N ARG A 173 -2.32 -6.16 13.55
CA ARG A 173 -1.94 -7.17 12.55
C ARG A 173 -0.74 -6.73 11.72
N VAL A 174 -0.58 -5.42 11.51
CA VAL A 174 0.55 -4.84 10.75
C VAL A 174 1.21 -3.72 11.53
N ARG A 175 2.51 -3.53 11.28
CA ARG A 175 3.26 -2.32 11.59
C ARG A 175 3.21 -1.42 10.37
N LEU A 176 2.63 -0.24 10.51
CA LEU A 176 2.48 0.73 9.45
C LEU A 176 3.31 1.99 9.78
N SER A 177 3.99 2.52 8.78
CA SER A 177 4.53 3.88 8.79
C SER A 177 4.20 4.55 7.46
N ASP A 178 4.58 5.82 7.30
CA ASP A 178 4.34 6.55 6.06
C ASP A 178 4.90 5.80 4.84
N ARG A 179 6.08 5.18 5.00
CA ARG A 179 6.81 4.51 3.92
C ARG A 179 6.76 2.99 3.96
N TYR A 180 6.59 2.38 5.13
CA TYR A 180 6.80 0.95 5.29
C TYR A 180 5.57 0.25 5.86
N VAL A 181 5.44 -1.03 5.49
CA VAL A 181 4.39 -1.92 5.98
C VAL A 181 4.95 -3.32 6.20
N GLY A 182 4.58 -3.96 7.29
CA GLY A 182 4.96 -5.35 7.58
C GLY A 182 3.99 -6.01 8.54
N LEU A 183 3.88 -7.33 8.49
CA LEU A 183 3.15 -8.09 9.51
C LEU A 183 3.77 -7.90 10.90
N ALA A 184 2.94 -7.68 11.92
CA ALA A 184 3.40 -7.34 13.26
C ALA A 184 4.01 -8.53 14.02
N ASP A 185 3.66 -9.75 13.64
CA ASP A 185 4.12 -11.04 14.19
C ASP A 185 5.34 -11.60 13.46
N ARG A 186 5.83 -10.93 12.42
CA ARG A 186 6.97 -11.36 11.59
C ARG A 186 8.17 -10.41 11.72
N GLY A 187 9.32 -10.90 11.27
CA GLY A 187 10.61 -10.24 11.41
C GLY A 187 11.29 -10.52 12.77
N PRO A 188 12.52 -10.00 12.97
CA PRO A 188 13.24 -10.17 14.23
C PRO A 188 12.47 -9.51 15.39
N GLN A 189 12.29 -10.26 16.47
CA GLN A 189 11.70 -9.73 17.70
C GLN A 189 12.76 -8.95 18.48
N LEU A 190 12.65 -7.63 18.47
CA LEU A 190 13.44 -6.76 19.31
C LEU A 190 12.79 -6.64 20.70
N SER A 191 13.59 -6.73 21.75
CA SER A 191 13.18 -6.33 23.10
C SER A 191 12.82 -4.83 23.14
N LYS A 192 12.10 -4.37 24.17
CA LYS A 192 11.76 -2.94 24.32
C LYS A 192 13.00 -2.04 24.29
N ASN A 193 14.09 -2.47 24.92
CA ASN A 193 15.35 -1.72 24.95
C ASN A 193 16.02 -1.68 23.56
N GLU A 194 15.99 -2.80 22.82
CA GLU A 194 16.51 -2.86 21.45
C GLU A 194 15.66 -2.03 20.48
N GLN A 195 14.34 -1.99 20.67
CA GLN A 195 13.46 -1.13 19.87
C GLN A 195 13.76 0.36 20.11
N GLN A 196 13.91 0.78 21.38
CA GLN A 196 14.30 2.16 21.70
C GLN A 196 15.67 2.52 21.11
N LEU A 197 16.63 1.61 21.19
CA LEU A 197 17.95 1.80 20.58
C LEU A 197 17.86 1.85 19.05
N PHE A 198 17.02 1.01 18.43
CA PHE A 198 16.76 1.02 16.99
C PHE A 198 16.21 2.37 16.54
N ASP A 199 15.21 2.90 17.25
CA ASP A 199 14.59 4.18 16.93
C ASP A 199 15.60 5.33 17.07
N GLN A 200 16.43 5.32 18.11
CA GLN A 200 17.53 6.28 18.28
C GLN A 200 18.56 6.21 17.15
N ILE A 201 18.93 5.01 16.71
CA ILE A 201 19.84 4.82 15.56
C ILE A 201 19.22 5.45 14.31
N VAL A 202 17.95 5.13 14.00
CA VAL A 202 17.27 5.65 12.81
C VAL A 202 17.20 7.18 12.84
N GLU A 203 16.83 7.77 13.98
CA GLU A 203 16.76 9.23 14.16
C GLU A 203 18.14 9.90 14.02
N LEU A 204 19.20 9.29 14.56
CA LEU A 204 20.57 9.77 14.42
C LEU A 204 20.99 9.82 12.94
N TYR A 205 20.74 8.77 12.16
CA TYR A 205 21.03 8.75 10.73
C TYR A 205 20.15 9.72 9.93
N GLN A 206 18.91 9.95 10.36
CA GLN A 206 17.99 10.88 9.69
C GLN A 206 18.39 12.35 9.94
N SER A 207 18.79 12.69 11.16
CA SER A 207 19.17 14.05 11.57
C SER A 207 20.56 14.45 11.05
N ALA A 208 21.49 13.49 10.89
CA ALA A 208 22.84 13.75 10.39
C ALA A 208 22.92 14.08 8.88
N ARG A 209 21.79 14.03 8.15
CA ARG A 209 21.66 14.41 6.73
C ARG A 209 22.71 13.73 5.82
N PHE A 210 23.72 14.46 5.35
CA PHE A 210 24.80 13.98 4.47
C PHE A 210 26.14 13.78 5.19
N GLN A 211 26.12 13.80 6.52
CA GLN A 211 27.28 13.55 7.38
C GLN A 211 26.95 12.50 8.45
N PRO A 212 26.42 11.32 8.07
CA PRO A 212 26.02 10.30 9.03
C PRO A 212 27.23 9.71 9.77
N PRO A 213 27.06 9.26 11.03
CA PRO A 213 28.11 8.55 11.73
C PRO A 213 28.42 7.22 11.03
N THR A 214 29.70 6.85 11.01
CA THR A 214 30.11 5.49 10.64
C THR A 214 29.58 4.46 11.63
N VAL A 215 29.52 3.18 11.25
CA VAL A 215 29.10 2.11 12.18
C VAL A 215 29.92 2.14 13.48
N LYS A 216 31.23 2.37 13.39
CA LYS A 216 32.12 2.46 14.57
C LYS A 216 31.83 3.68 15.45
N GLU A 217 31.60 4.85 14.83
CA GLU A 217 31.24 6.07 15.57
C GLU A 217 29.88 5.90 16.27
N CYS A 218 28.91 5.28 15.59
CA CYS A 218 27.59 4.98 16.16
C CYS A 218 27.69 3.95 17.30
N GLU A 219 28.51 2.91 17.15
CA GLU A 219 28.85 1.98 18.23
C GLU A 219 29.45 2.73 19.43
N GLN A 220 30.38 3.65 19.23
CA GLN A 220 30.99 4.40 20.34
C GLN A 220 30.00 5.37 21.02
N GLN A 221 29.14 6.02 20.24
CA GLN A 221 28.20 7.04 20.74
C GLN A 221 27.02 6.41 21.49
N LEU A 222 26.51 5.26 21.03
CA LEU A 222 25.28 4.64 21.55
C LEU A 222 25.54 3.36 22.36
N ALA A 223 26.68 2.69 22.20
CA ALA A 223 26.97 1.46 22.94
C ALA A 223 27.61 1.77 24.30
N ALA A 224 26.80 2.19 25.28
CA ALA A 224 27.25 2.20 26.67
C ALA A 224 27.48 0.77 27.22
N LYS A 225 26.88 -0.29 26.64
CA LYS A 225 26.96 -1.67 27.16
C LYS A 225 27.08 -2.83 26.16
N ASN A 226 26.80 -2.70 24.85
CA ASN A 226 26.90 -3.84 23.92
C ASN A 226 27.04 -3.47 22.42
N PRO A 227 28.27 -3.28 21.90
CA PRO A 227 28.52 -2.84 20.50
C PRO A 227 27.92 -3.77 19.43
N LYS A 228 27.90 -5.08 19.69
CA LYS A 228 27.35 -6.09 18.76
C LYS A 228 25.86 -5.87 18.47
N VAL A 229 25.11 -5.32 19.43
CA VAL A 229 23.68 -5.03 19.27
C VAL A 229 23.49 -3.87 18.30
N VAL A 230 24.26 -2.78 18.43
CA VAL A 230 24.18 -1.61 17.54
C VAL A 230 24.42 -2.01 16.08
N LYS A 231 25.49 -2.77 15.81
CA LYS A 231 25.78 -3.25 14.45
C LYS A 231 24.66 -4.12 13.87
N SER A 232 24.07 -4.98 14.70
CA SER A 232 22.95 -5.84 14.29
C SER A 232 21.70 -5.02 13.97
N LEU A 233 21.41 -3.97 14.75
CA LEU A 233 20.30 -3.05 14.52
C LEU A 233 20.50 -2.17 13.28
N ILE A 234 21.72 -1.72 13.00
CA ILE A 234 22.05 -1.01 11.75
C ILE A 234 21.84 -1.95 10.56
N SER A 235 22.29 -3.20 10.66
CA SER A 235 22.11 -4.21 9.60
C SER A 235 20.63 -4.51 9.37
N LEU A 236 19.83 -4.57 10.45
CA LEU A 236 18.39 -4.69 10.38
C LEU A 236 17.76 -3.48 9.67
N ALA A 237 18.12 -2.27 10.07
CA ALA A 237 17.62 -1.04 9.45
C ALA A 237 17.99 -0.96 7.96
N ALA A 238 19.18 -1.45 7.58
CA ALA A 238 19.60 -1.58 6.20
C ALA A 238 18.77 -2.63 5.42
N SER A 239 18.52 -3.79 6.04
CA SER A 239 17.68 -4.83 5.44
C SER A 239 16.23 -4.37 5.23
N ASP A 240 15.71 -3.57 6.16
CA ASP A 240 14.40 -2.92 6.11
C ASP A 240 14.34 -1.76 5.08
N GLY A 241 15.49 -1.38 4.50
CA GLY A 241 15.61 -0.27 3.56
C GLY A 241 15.52 1.12 4.21
N ILE A 242 15.49 1.21 5.54
CA ILE A 242 15.51 2.48 6.29
C ILE A 242 16.87 3.14 6.15
N LEU A 243 17.92 2.33 6.18
CA LEU A 243 19.29 2.75 5.92
C LEU A 243 19.75 2.21 4.57
N ILE A 244 20.49 3.02 3.82
CA ILE A 244 21.04 2.67 2.52
C ILE A 244 22.55 2.75 2.62
N GLU A 245 23.21 1.63 2.38
CA GLU A 245 24.67 1.57 2.35
C GLU A 245 25.20 2.29 1.12
N PHE A 246 25.93 3.38 1.34
CA PHE A 246 26.54 4.18 0.28
C PHE A 246 28.06 4.02 0.22
N GLY A 247 28.68 3.50 1.28
CA GLY A 247 30.11 3.18 1.32
C GLY A 247 30.39 2.11 2.37
N ASP A 248 31.66 1.69 2.50
CA ASP A 248 32.05 0.67 3.48
C ASP A 248 31.73 1.12 4.92
N GLN A 249 30.79 0.43 5.56
CA GLN A 249 30.28 0.76 6.89
C GLN A 249 29.70 2.20 7.00
N MET A 250 29.20 2.73 5.88
CA MET A 250 28.56 4.04 5.82
C MET A 250 27.15 3.93 5.26
N TYR A 251 26.19 4.44 6.03
CA TYR A 251 24.78 4.34 5.76
C TYR A 251 24.13 5.71 5.74
N LEU A 252 23.22 5.93 4.80
CA LEU A 252 22.34 7.10 4.77
C LEU A 252 20.94 6.69 5.16
N HIS A 253 20.23 7.56 5.87
CA HIS A 253 18.79 7.40 5.99
C HIS A 253 18.14 7.49 4.61
N ALA A 254 17.17 6.62 4.32
CA ALA A 254 16.61 6.48 2.99
C ALA A 254 15.76 7.69 2.53
N ASP A 255 15.42 8.61 3.44
CA ASP A 255 14.86 9.92 3.08
C ASP A 255 15.95 10.91 2.66
N ARG A 256 17.12 10.84 3.29
CA ARG A 256 18.28 11.67 2.94
C ARG A 256 18.88 11.21 1.62
N GLU A 257 18.86 9.91 1.35
CA GLU A 257 19.23 9.40 0.03
C GLU A 257 18.32 9.95 -1.10
N ARG A 258 17.01 10.10 -0.84
CA ARG A 258 16.09 10.74 -1.79
C ARG A 258 16.37 12.23 -1.96
N GLU A 259 16.58 12.94 -0.86
CA GLU A 259 16.99 14.35 -0.87
C GLU A 259 18.28 14.55 -1.66
N LEU A 260 19.28 13.68 -1.46
CA LEU A 260 20.52 13.64 -2.23
C LEU A 260 20.24 13.57 -3.74
N ARG A 261 19.42 12.60 -4.17
CA ARG A 261 19.06 12.47 -5.59
C ARG A 261 18.38 13.71 -6.13
N GLN A 262 17.45 14.31 -5.39
CA GLN A 262 16.75 15.52 -5.80
C GLN A 262 17.70 16.71 -5.99
N ILE A 263 18.60 16.95 -5.03
CA ILE A 263 19.61 18.02 -5.13
C ILE A 263 20.51 17.77 -6.35
N MET A 264 20.98 16.53 -6.52
CA MET A 264 21.87 16.16 -7.62
C MET A 264 21.20 16.30 -8.99
N GLN A 265 19.94 15.88 -9.11
CA GLN A 265 19.15 16.04 -10.33
C GLN A 265 19.01 17.51 -10.71
N GLN A 266 18.63 18.38 -9.76
CA GLN A 266 18.49 19.82 -10.00
C GLN A 266 19.79 20.47 -10.45
N ARG A 267 20.93 20.10 -9.83
CA ARG A 267 22.23 20.68 -10.14
C ARG A 267 22.81 20.18 -11.47
N LEU A 268 22.61 18.90 -11.78
CA LEU A 268 23.10 18.30 -13.02
C LEU A 268 22.21 18.59 -14.24
N ALA A 269 20.94 18.97 -14.04
CA ALA A 269 20.05 19.35 -15.14
C ALA A 269 20.47 20.67 -15.83
N VAL A 270 21.20 21.53 -15.13
CA VAL A 270 21.59 22.87 -15.59
C VAL A 270 23.08 23.02 -15.89
N THR A 271 23.85 21.92 -15.79
CA THR A 271 25.30 21.91 -15.99
C THR A 271 25.72 20.77 -16.90
N GLU A 272 26.87 20.93 -17.55
CA GLU A 272 27.54 19.86 -18.29
C GLU A 272 28.19 18.81 -17.37
N GLY A 273 27.82 18.75 -16.10
CA GLY A 273 28.41 17.86 -15.10
C GLY A 273 29.12 18.60 -13.99
N LEU A 274 29.36 17.89 -12.89
CA LEU A 274 29.93 18.44 -11.66
C LEU A 274 31.15 17.64 -11.21
N THR A 275 32.17 18.35 -10.74
CA THR A 275 33.31 17.78 -10.03
C THR A 275 32.90 17.33 -8.63
N VAL A 276 33.71 16.47 -8.00
CA VAL A 276 33.49 16.05 -6.60
C VAL A 276 33.47 17.25 -5.64
N SER A 277 34.27 18.29 -5.92
CA SER A 277 34.32 19.50 -5.10
C SER A 277 33.01 20.29 -5.13
N GLU A 278 32.41 20.44 -6.31
CA GLU A 278 31.12 21.12 -6.46
C GLU A 278 29.98 20.30 -5.85
N ILE A 279 30.02 18.98 -5.98
CA ILE A 279 29.04 18.08 -5.33
C ILE A 279 29.15 18.19 -3.80
N ARG A 280 30.37 18.20 -3.26
CA ARG A 280 30.63 18.38 -1.83
C ARG A 280 30.02 19.70 -1.32
N GLU A 281 30.19 20.78 -2.07
CA GLU A 281 29.63 22.10 -1.72
C GLU A 281 28.11 22.11 -1.81
N ALA A 282 27.53 21.54 -2.87
CA ALA A 282 26.09 21.46 -3.04
C ALA A 282 25.40 20.63 -1.95
N LEU A 283 26.08 19.60 -1.43
CA LEU A 283 25.60 18.75 -0.34
C LEU A 283 26.03 19.25 1.05
N GLU A 284 26.76 20.36 1.15
CA GLU A 284 27.27 20.91 2.42
C GLU A 284 27.92 19.82 3.31
N THR A 285 28.71 18.95 2.69
CA THR A 285 29.31 17.78 3.36
C THR A 285 30.84 17.85 3.35
N SER A 286 31.47 16.92 4.08
CA SER A 286 32.93 16.79 4.09
C SER A 286 33.42 15.87 2.98
N ARG A 287 34.71 15.97 2.64
CA ARG A 287 35.35 15.08 1.65
C ARG A 287 35.25 13.60 2.04
N LYS A 288 35.21 13.30 3.35
CA LYS A 288 35.02 11.94 3.90
C LYS A 288 33.74 11.28 3.35
N PHE A 289 32.67 12.04 3.18
CA PHE A 289 31.38 11.52 2.71
C PHE A 289 31.12 11.80 1.22
N ALA A 290 31.61 12.92 0.68
CA ALA A 290 31.34 13.31 -0.70
C ALA A 290 31.81 12.25 -1.71
N VAL A 291 33.00 11.66 -1.51
CA VAL A 291 33.55 10.63 -2.42
C VAL A 291 32.69 9.36 -2.40
N PRO A 292 32.42 8.72 -1.25
CA PRO A 292 31.55 7.54 -1.22
C PRO A 292 30.13 7.82 -1.74
N LEU A 293 29.56 9.00 -1.47
CA LEU A 293 28.24 9.37 -2.01
C LEU A 293 28.24 9.43 -3.53
N CYS A 294 29.30 9.99 -4.12
CA CYS A 294 29.47 10.01 -5.57
C CYS A 294 29.62 8.59 -6.15
N GLU A 295 30.44 7.74 -5.52
CA GLU A 295 30.61 6.35 -5.91
C GLU A 295 29.31 5.55 -5.81
N TYR A 296 28.52 5.81 -4.78
CA TYR A 296 27.18 5.25 -4.62
C TYR A 296 26.26 5.64 -5.78
N LEU A 297 26.18 6.93 -6.13
CA LEU A 297 25.36 7.43 -7.25
C LEU A 297 25.80 6.82 -8.58
N ASP A 298 27.10 6.64 -8.79
CA ASP A 298 27.65 5.96 -9.96
C ASP A 298 27.23 4.47 -9.96
N ARG A 299 27.35 3.78 -8.81
CA ARG A 299 27.01 2.36 -8.64
C ARG A 299 25.53 2.06 -8.89
N ILE A 300 24.62 2.95 -8.48
CA ILE A 300 23.19 2.81 -8.75
C ILE A 300 22.78 3.29 -10.16
N GLY A 301 23.75 3.74 -10.96
CA GLY A 301 23.53 4.24 -12.32
C GLY A 301 22.80 5.58 -12.38
N PHE A 302 22.77 6.35 -11.29
CA PHE A 302 22.18 7.68 -11.25
C PHE A 302 23.09 8.70 -11.92
N THR A 303 24.40 8.63 -11.64
CA THR A 303 25.43 9.42 -12.32
C THR A 303 26.37 8.53 -13.12
N GLN A 304 27.09 9.14 -14.07
CA GLN A 304 28.20 8.52 -14.77
C GLN A 304 29.44 9.43 -14.67
N ARG A 305 30.58 8.82 -14.33
CA ARG A 305 31.87 9.51 -14.27
C ARG A 305 32.47 9.66 -15.67
N LEU A 306 32.83 10.89 -16.02
CA LEU A 306 33.53 11.27 -17.25
C LEU A 306 34.73 12.13 -16.88
N GLY A 307 35.91 11.50 -16.80
CA GLY A 307 37.11 12.14 -16.26
C GLY A 307 36.92 12.53 -14.78
N ASP A 308 37.01 13.84 -14.52
CA ASP A 308 36.85 14.43 -13.17
C ASP A 308 35.43 14.88 -12.86
N MET A 309 34.53 14.83 -13.86
CA MET A 309 33.14 15.25 -13.73
C MET A 309 32.18 14.06 -13.66
N ARG A 310 31.00 14.31 -13.11
CA ARG A 310 29.85 13.42 -13.13
C ARG A 310 28.69 14.06 -13.85
N ARG A 311 28.04 13.31 -14.73
CA ARG A 311 26.81 13.70 -15.44
C ARG A 311 25.66 12.79 -15.04
N LEU A 312 24.42 13.23 -15.25
CA LEU A 312 23.26 12.35 -15.15
C LEU A 312 23.36 11.22 -16.18
N SER A 313 23.04 10.00 -15.76
CA SER A 313 23.02 8.84 -16.64
C SER A 313 21.81 8.88 -17.58
N HIS A 314 22.02 8.62 -18.88
CA HIS A 314 20.92 8.56 -19.87
C HIS A 314 19.82 7.55 -19.48
N SER A 315 20.20 6.42 -18.88
CA SER A 315 19.26 5.39 -18.41
C SER A 315 18.33 5.83 -17.27
N PHE A 316 18.66 6.93 -16.57
CA PHE A 316 17.81 7.50 -15.53
C PHE A 316 16.79 8.47 -16.13
N VAL A 317 17.17 9.24 -17.15
CA VAL A 317 16.30 10.17 -17.88
C VAL A 317 15.14 9.41 -18.53
N ASP A 318 15.42 8.27 -19.17
CA ASP A 318 14.38 7.47 -19.85
C ASP A 318 13.35 6.87 -18.87
N LYS A 319 13.78 6.44 -17.67
CA LYS A 319 12.88 5.89 -16.64
C LYS A 319 11.97 6.93 -16.02
N GLU A 320 12.41 8.18 -15.94
CA GLU A 320 11.62 9.27 -15.39
C GLU A 320 10.59 9.78 -16.41
N VAL A 321 10.95 9.79 -17.70
CA VAL A 321 10.02 10.06 -18.82
C VAL A 321 8.95 8.97 -18.94
N GLU A 322 9.30 7.69 -18.76
CA GLU A 322 8.31 6.61 -18.70
C GLU A 322 7.40 6.70 -17.47
N ALA A 323 7.94 7.09 -16.30
CA ALA A 323 7.15 7.26 -15.07
C ALA A 323 6.22 8.48 -15.14
N THR A 324 6.62 9.58 -15.79
CA THR A 324 5.76 10.74 -16.03
C THR A 324 4.76 10.51 -17.16
N ALA A 325 5.08 9.70 -18.18
CA ALA A 325 4.11 9.30 -19.20
C ALA A 325 3.02 8.35 -18.66
N ALA A 326 3.33 7.53 -17.65
CA ALA A 326 2.37 6.70 -16.93
C ALA A 326 1.45 7.52 -15.98
N ALA A 327 1.90 8.69 -15.55
CA ALA A 327 1.08 9.68 -14.84
C ALA A 327 0.46 10.64 -15.87
N GLY A 328 -0.61 10.18 -16.53
CA GLY A 328 -1.26 10.88 -17.65
C GLY A 328 -1.51 12.38 -17.43
N PRO A 329 -1.64 13.16 -18.52
CA PRO A 329 -1.65 14.61 -18.47
C PRO A 329 -2.80 15.12 -17.61
N ASN A 330 -2.46 15.94 -16.62
CA ASN A 330 -3.41 16.70 -15.81
C ASN A 330 -4.04 17.78 -16.72
N PRO A 331 -5.34 17.69 -17.08
CA PRO A 331 -5.94 18.73 -17.87
C PRO A 331 -6.38 19.84 -16.91
N ARG A 332 -5.55 20.87 -16.81
CA ARG A 332 -6.03 22.21 -16.50
C ARG A 332 -5.50 23.14 -17.57
N HIS A 333 -6.42 23.69 -18.36
CA HIS A 333 -6.53 25.08 -18.77
C HIS A 333 -7.38 25.14 -20.03
N GLU A 334 -8.67 25.45 -19.85
CA GLU A 334 -9.39 26.52 -20.54
C GLU A 334 -10.63 26.91 -19.71
#